data_AF-A0A3M2L5Q7-F1
#
_entry.id   AF-A0A3M2L5Q7-F1
#
_cell.length_a   1.000
_cell.length_b   1.000
_cell.length_c   1.000
_cell.angle_alpha   90.00
_cell.angle_beta   90.00
_cell.angle_gamma   90.00
#
_symmetry.space_group_name_H-M   'P 1'
#
loop_
_entity.id
_entity.type
_entity.pdbx_description
1 polymer ?
#
loop_
_entity_poly.entity_id
_entity_poly.type
_entity_poly.pdbx_seq_one_letter_code
_entity_poly.pdbx_strand_id
1 'polypeptide(L)'
;MSTEPEVVDLSLLAEDDEPRVISTHLCGPEEAVEMVRAAQTLGLGVRLQNRIRIDTDEDGEEIAVEEWILELLDSPPEVDED
;
A
#
# COMPACT_ATOMS: atom_id res chain seq x y z
N MET A 1 -34.37 -4.02 32.13
CA MET A 1 -33.29 -4.75 31.44
C MET A 1 -32.20 -3.72 31.19
N SER A 2 -31.16 -3.70 32.02
CA SER A 2 -29.98 -2.87 31.80
C SER A 2 -29.10 -3.60 30.81
N THR A 3 -29.07 -3.14 29.56
CA THR A 3 -28.03 -3.51 28.61
C THR A 3 -26.82 -2.66 28.94
N GLU A 4 -25.89 -3.21 29.71
CA GLU A 4 -24.53 -2.68 29.78
C GLU A 4 -23.90 -2.71 28.39
N PRO A 5 -23.18 -1.66 27.98
CA PRO A 5 -22.48 -1.68 26.70
C PRO A 5 -21.38 -2.74 26.77
N GLU A 6 -21.41 -3.70 25.85
CA GLU A 6 -20.28 -4.58 25.60
C GLU A 6 -19.07 -3.70 25.24
N VAL A 7 -18.09 -3.65 26.14
CA VAL A 7 -16.80 -3.05 25.86
C VAL A 7 -16.09 -3.98 24.90
N VAL A 8 -16.21 -3.70 23.60
CA VAL A 8 -15.47 -4.41 22.56
C VAL A 8 -13.99 -4.18 22.84
N ASP A 9 -13.29 -5.25 23.20
CA ASP A 9 -11.87 -5.20 23.48
C ASP A 9 -11.12 -4.97 22.15
N LEU A 10 -10.73 -3.71 21.91
CA LEU A 10 -10.01 -3.27 20.71
C LEU A 10 -8.61 -3.89 20.59
N SER A 11 -8.11 -4.60 21.62
CA SER A 11 -6.81 -5.28 21.53
C SER A 11 -6.85 -6.53 20.64
N LEU A 12 -8.01 -7.16 20.48
CA LEU A 12 -8.21 -8.33 19.59
C LEU A 12 -8.24 -7.97 18.08
N LEU A 13 -8.29 -6.69 17.72
CA LEU A 13 -8.20 -6.23 16.33
C LEU A 13 -6.77 -5.92 15.89
N ALA A 14 -5.80 -6.03 16.80
CA ALA A 14 -4.39 -5.68 16.57
C ALA A 14 -3.49 -6.91 16.43
N GLU A 15 -4.04 -8.12 16.31
CA GLU A 15 -3.31 -9.39 16.21
C GLU A 15 -3.06 -9.83 14.76
N ASP A 16 -2.80 -8.89 13.86
CA ASP A 16 -2.18 -9.20 12.56
C ASP A 16 -0.68 -8.91 12.70
N ASP A 17 0.15 -9.96 12.73
CA ASP A 17 1.61 -9.87 12.61
C ASP A 17 2.04 -9.31 11.23
N GLU A 18 1.09 -9.07 10.32
CA GLU A 18 1.36 -8.42 9.04
C GLU A 18 1.57 -6.91 9.18
N PRO A 19 2.55 -6.34 8.44
CA PRO A 19 2.75 -4.89 8.44
C PRO A 19 1.51 -4.14 7.97
N ARG A 20 1.21 -3.04 8.67
CA ARG A 20 0.01 -2.25 8.38
C ARG A 20 0.29 -1.21 7.30
N VAL A 21 -0.64 -1.08 6.36
CA VAL A 21 -0.62 0.00 5.37
C VAL A 21 -0.83 1.36 6.05
N ILE A 22 0.14 2.25 5.89
CA ILE A 22 0.09 3.66 6.33
C ILE A 22 -0.51 4.55 5.24
N SER A 23 -0.14 4.31 3.98
CA SER A 23 -0.53 5.16 2.85
C SER A 23 -0.50 4.39 1.53
N THR A 24 -1.37 4.77 0.59
CA THR A 24 -1.40 4.25 -0.78
C THR A 24 -1.13 5.38 -1.76
N HIS A 25 -0.15 5.19 -2.66
CA HIS A 25 0.22 6.14 -3.69
C HIS A 25 -0.02 5.55 -5.07
N LEU A 26 -0.57 6.36 -5.98
CA LEU A 26 -0.61 6.07 -7.41
C LEU A 26 0.48 6.90 -8.07
N CYS A 27 1.40 6.24 -8.76
CA CYS A 27 2.61 6.87 -9.27
C CYS A 27 3.07 6.26 -10.58
N GLY A 28 3.94 6.99 -11.28
CA GLY A 28 4.68 6.46 -12.43
C GLY A 28 5.85 5.56 -11.98
N PRO A 29 6.46 4.81 -12.90
CA PRO A 29 7.57 3.90 -12.60
C PRO A 29 8.77 4.60 -11.94
N GLU A 30 9.15 5.78 -12.42
CA GLU A 30 10.31 6.50 -11.90
C GLU A 30 10.08 7.00 -10.47
N GLU A 31 8.90 7.56 -10.20
CA GLU A 31 8.50 8.02 -8.87
C GLU A 31 8.35 6.84 -7.88
N ALA A 32 7.84 5.70 -8.33
CA ALA A 32 7.77 4.48 -7.53
C ALA A 32 9.15 4.04 -7.03
N VAL A 33 10.18 4.11 -7.89
CA VAL A 33 11.56 3.78 -7.51
C VAL A 33 12.10 4.73 -6.45
N GLU A 34 11.84 6.03 -6.58
CA GLU A 34 12.27 7.02 -5.59
C GLU A 34 11.59 6.80 -4.23
N MET A 35 10.29 6.53 -4.23
CA MET A 35 9.53 6.23 -3.02
C MET A 35 10.02 4.96 -2.32
N VAL A 36 10.33 3.90 -3.07
CA VAL A 36 10.91 2.67 -2.50
C VAL A 36 12.25 2.95 -1.82
N ARG A 37 13.14 3.72 -2.46
CA ARG A 37 14.44 4.08 -1.87
C ARG A 37 14.28 4.92 -0.60
N ALA A 38 13.33 5.86 -0.61
CA ALA A 38 13.02 6.67 0.56
C ALA A 38 12.48 5.79 1.71
N ALA A 39 11.52 4.91 1.43
CA ALA A 39 10.96 3.99 2.42
C ALA A 39 12.02 3.08 3.04
N GLN A 40 12.93 2.52 2.23
CA GLN A 40 14.06 1.73 2.71
C GLN A 40 14.98 2.52 3.65
N THR A 41 15.25 3.79 3.32
CA THR A 41 16.07 4.67 4.16
C THR A 41 15.41 4.96 5.51
N LEU A 42 14.08 4.98 5.55
CA LEU A 42 13.28 5.23 6.74
C LEU A 42 12.95 3.95 7.54
N GLY A 43 13.33 2.77 7.05
CA GLY A 43 13.01 1.48 7.68
C GLY A 43 11.55 1.07 7.54
N LEU A 44 10.85 1.61 6.53
CA LEU A 44 9.45 1.29 6.24
C LEU A 44 9.35 0.14 5.24
N GLY A 45 8.24 -0.58 5.26
CA GLY A 45 7.93 -1.59 4.26
C GLY A 45 7.23 -1.00 3.04
N VAL A 46 7.26 -1.74 1.94
CA VAL A 46 6.57 -1.32 0.71
C VAL A 46 5.96 -2.54 0.01
N ARG A 47 4.72 -2.41 -0.44
CA ARG A 47 4.09 -3.35 -1.36
C ARG A 47 3.83 -2.63 -2.67
N LEU A 48 4.38 -3.14 -3.78
CA LEU A 48 4.15 -2.59 -5.12
C LEU A 48 3.26 -3.52 -5.94
N GLN A 49 2.31 -2.91 -6.64
CA GLN A 49 1.52 -3.56 -7.67
C GLN A 49 1.57 -2.73 -8.93
N ASN A 50 1.76 -3.39 -10.07
CA ASN A 50 1.73 -2.77 -11.38
C ASN A 50 0.41 -3.08 -12.07
N ARG A 51 -0.18 -2.09 -12.74
CA ARG A 51 -1.32 -2.32 -13.64
C ARG A 51 -1.20 -1.49 -14.90
N ILE A 52 -1.76 -2.00 -15.99
CA ILE A 52 -1.96 -1.24 -17.22
C ILE A 52 -3.36 -0.63 -17.18
N ARG A 53 -3.43 0.69 -17.39
CA ARG A 53 -4.68 1.45 -17.50
C ARG A 53 -4.79 2.01 -18.92
N ILE A 54 -6.01 2.04 -19.45
CA ILE A 54 -6.29 2.78 -20.68
C ILE A 54 -6.53 4.25 -20.32
N ASP A 55 -5.81 5.14 -20.98
CA ASP A 55 -6.01 6.58 -20.91
C ASP A 55 -6.30 7.15 -22.30
N THR A 56 -6.72 8.41 -22.35
CA THR A 56 -6.96 9.14 -23.59
C THR A 56 -5.92 10.24 -23.73
N ASP A 57 -5.19 10.23 -24.84
CA ASP A 57 -4.20 11.28 -25.12
C ASP A 57 -4.86 12.60 -25.57
N GLU A 58 -4.02 13.58 -25.91
CA GLU A 58 -4.46 14.91 -26.33
C GLU A 58 -5.21 14.91 -27.68
N ASP A 59 -5.00 13.88 -28.49
CA ASP A 59 -5.64 13.68 -29.79
C ASP A 59 -6.95 12.85 -29.69
N GLY A 60 -7.26 12.33 -28.50
CA GLY A 60 -8.45 11.53 -28.25
C GLY A 60 -8.26 10.04 -28.52
N GLU A 61 -7.01 9.58 -28.70
CA GLU A 61 -6.68 8.17 -28.93
C GLU A 61 -6.52 7.42 -27.60
N GLU A 62 -6.97 6.16 -27.58
CA GLU A 62 -6.81 5.29 -26.41
C GLU A 62 -5.37 4.76 -26.35
N ILE A 63 -4.67 5.09 -25.27
CA ILE A 63 -3.30 4.66 -25.00
C ILE A 63 -3.23 3.78 -23.76
N ALA A 64 -2.33 2.80 -23.77
CA ALA A 64 -2.04 1.98 -22.60
C ALA A 64 -0.93 2.64 -21.76
N VAL A 65 -1.25 3.04 -20.55
CA VAL A 65 -0.34 3.68 -19.61
C VAL A 65 -0.05 2.75 -18.44
N GLU A 66 1.21 2.68 -18.05
CA GLU A 66 1.64 1.95 -16.87
C GLU A 66 1.34 2.77 -15.60
N GLU A 67 0.65 2.17 -14.64
CA GLU A 67 0.33 2.78 -13.35
C GLU A 67 0.79 1.88 -12.21
N TRP A 68 1.55 2.45 -11.27
CA TRP A 68 2.05 1.74 -10.10
C TRP A 68 1.26 2.14 -8.86
N ILE A 69 0.79 1.13 -8.13
CA ILE A 69 0.15 1.27 -6.83
C ILE A 69 1.21 0.89 -5.79
N LEU A 70 1.58 1.86 -4.95
CA LEU A 70 2.57 1.68 -3.89
C LEU A 70 1.88 1.83 -2.54
N GLU A 71 1.85 0.74 -1.76
CA GLU A 71 1.42 0.76 -0.37
C GLU A 71 2.65 0.89 0.52
N LEU A 72 2.69 1.96 1.31
CA LEU A 72 3.70 2.15 2.34
C LEU A 72 3.25 1.45 3.61
N LEU A 73 4.11 0.62 4.16
CA LEU A 73 3.86 -0.19 5.35
C LEU A 73 4.65 0.37 6.54
N ASP A 74 4.13 0.20 7.75
CA ASP A 74 4.81 0.65 8.98
C ASP A 74 6.07 -0.14 9.32
N SER A 75 6.21 -1.33 8.76
CA SER A 75 7.38 -2.18 8.87
C SER A 75 7.57 -3.00 7.59
N PRO A 76 8.79 -3.47 7.28
CA PRO A 76 9.02 -4.39 6.17
C PRO A 76 8.21 -5.69 6.34
N PRO A 77 7.64 -6.24 5.25
CA PRO A 77 6.98 -7.54 5.32
C PRO A 77 7.98 -8.63 5.68
N GLU A 78 7.55 -9.53 6.55
CA GLU A 78 8.28 -10.77 6.81
C GLU A 78 8.31 -11.60 5.52
N VAL A 79 9.51 -12.01 5.13
CA VAL A 79 9.72 -12.95 4.03
C VAL A 79 10.04 -14.29 4.69
N ASP A 80 9.13 -15.25 4.59
CA ASP A 80 9.43 -16.64 4.97
C ASP A 80 10.58 -17.14 4.09
N GLU A 81 11.73 -17.37 4.71
CA GLU A 81 12.89 -18.00 4.07
C GLU A 81 12.68 -19.53 4.07
N ASP A 82 11.99 -20.07 3.04
CA ASP A 82 11.89 -21.52 2.76
C ASP A 82 13.19 -22.09 2.13
#